data_AF-A0A7V4A127-F1
#
_entry.id   AF-A0A7V4A127-F1
#
_cell.length_a   1.000
_cell.length_b   1.000
_cell.length_c   1.000
_cell.angle_alpha   90.00
_cell.angle_beta   90.00
_cell.angle_gamma   90.00
#
_symmetry.space_group_name_H-M   'P 1'
#
loop_
_entity.id
_entity.type
_entity.pdbx_description
1 polymer ?
#
loop_
_entity_poly.entity_id
_entity_poly.type
_entity_poly.pdbx_seq_one_letter_code
_entity_poly.pdbx_strand_id
1 'polypeptide(L)'
;MRRREVLAFLLSLFTGAALADSREGKESKREKEEEKKKRKREDEAEEKTKPGASSEDKKESPVFYGQVEAVQGTTLWVAGRALRVESPLLPYLVPGMVVQVKGPSVTVVNPGNWAYYQGPGEALGLGRGPVRAWWKEGVLWRVWPGGSQETLVVARFEHGVWLGLPKSLPLGKPPIEGWWLVRLTGSKVK
;
A
#
# COMPACT_ATOMS: atom_id res chain seq x y z
N MET A 1 1.08 48.48 11.81
CA MET A 1 2.19 47.83 12.54
C MET A 1 1.86 46.34 12.66
N ARG A 2 2.34 45.48 11.76
CA ARG A 2 3.62 44.73 11.81
C ARG A 2 3.66 43.64 12.90
N ARG A 3 3.43 42.37 12.50
CA ARG A 3 4.41 41.25 12.49
C ARG A 3 3.72 39.89 12.65
N ARG A 4 3.65 39.12 11.54
CA ARG A 4 4.06 37.70 11.37
C ARG A 4 3.16 36.94 10.39
N GLU A 5 3.32 37.28 9.12
CA GLU A 5 3.03 36.42 7.97
C GLU A 5 4.29 36.44 7.10
N VAL A 6 5.19 35.46 7.23
CA VAL A 6 6.23 35.19 6.21
C VAL A 6 6.71 33.75 6.41
N LEU A 7 6.31 32.83 5.53
CA LEU A 7 7.20 31.81 4.95
C LEU A 7 6.50 31.10 3.79
N ALA A 8 6.04 31.89 2.83
CA ALA A 8 5.77 31.48 1.45
C ALA A 8 6.78 32.22 0.57
N PHE A 9 8.04 31.78 0.57
CA PHE A 9 9.06 32.33 -0.34
C PHE A 9 10.27 31.38 -0.49
N LEU A 10 10.06 30.21 -1.10
CA LEU A 10 11.14 29.38 -1.67
C LEU A 10 10.66 28.71 -2.96
N LEU A 11 10.23 29.54 -3.93
CA LEU A 11 9.88 29.12 -5.28
C LEU A 11 10.09 30.29 -6.24
N SER A 12 11.33 30.66 -6.53
CA SER A 12 11.66 31.51 -7.71
C SER A 12 13.13 31.94 -7.74
N LEU A 13 14.07 31.01 -7.91
CA LEU A 13 15.38 31.34 -8.49
C LEU A 13 15.88 30.09 -9.23
N PHE A 14 15.65 30.04 -10.54
CA PHE A 14 16.58 29.59 -11.58
C PHE A 14 15.80 29.43 -12.90
N THR A 15 15.56 30.58 -13.53
CA THR A 15 15.22 30.69 -14.95
C THR A 15 16.22 31.65 -15.60
N GLY A 16 16.85 31.19 -16.68
CA GLY A 16 17.78 31.93 -17.53
C GLY A 16 18.69 30.94 -18.27
N ALA A 17 18.28 30.45 -19.46
CA ALA A 17 18.60 30.99 -20.80
C ALA A 17 19.97 30.48 -21.31
N ALA A 18 20.23 30.06 -22.57
CA ALA A 18 19.46 29.89 -23.80
C ALA A 18 20.35 29.12 -24.83
N LEU A 19 19.70 28.56 -25.87
CA LEU A 19 20.11 28.45 -27.29
C LEU A 19 21.43 27.77 -27.74
N ALA A 20 21.29 26.70 -28.54
CA ALA A 20 21.93 26.40 -29.84
C ALA A 20 21.41 25.02 -30.29
N ASP A 21 20.41 24.86 -31.15
CA ASP A 21 20.42 25.00 -32.61
C ASP A 21 21.63 24.35 -33.32
N SER A 22 21.42 23.14 -33.86
CA SER A 22 22.09 22.69 -35.08
C SER A 22 21.17 21.72 -35.83
N ARG A 23 20.76 22.20 -36.99
CA ARG A 23 19.92 21.61 -38.02
C ARG A 23 20.77 20.71 -38.94
N GLU A 24 20.09 19.73 -39.56
CA GLU A 24 20.24 19.37 -40.99
C GLU A 24 21.28 18.32 -41.45
N GLY A 25 20.81 17.40 -42.33
CA GLY A 25 21.62 16.51 -43.18
C GLY A 25 21.14 15.05 -43.24
N LYS A 26 20.02 14.70 -43.91
CA LYS A 26 19.87 14.28 -45.33
C LYS A 26 20.58 12.98 -45.77
N GLU A 27 19.74 12.01 -46.15
CA GLU A 27 19.81 11.06 -47.30
C GLU A 27 21.13 10.37 -47.69
N SER A 28 21.10 9.02 -47.79
CA SER A 28 21.23 8.33 -49.10
C SER A 28 21.17 6.79 -49.02
N LYS A 29 20.41 6.22 -49.98
CA LYS A 29 20.61 4.95 -50.74
C LYS A 29 20.63 3.62 -49.96
N ARG A 30 19.65 2.69 -50.08
CA ARG A 30 19.09 2.02 -51.28
C ARG A 30 20.18 1.44 -52.18
N GLU A 31 20.45 0.13 -52.06
CA GLU A 31 20.75 -0.87 -53.12
C GLU A 31 21.65 -2.02 -52.62
N LYS A 32 21.02 -3.18 -52.37
CA LYS A 32 21.49 -4.55 -52.64
C LYS A 32 20.38 -5.51 -52.14
N GLU A 33 19.29 -5.70 -52.90
CA GLU A 33 19.23 -6.61 -54.07
C GLU A 33 19.52 -8.04 -53.60
N GLU A 34 18.49 -8.81 -53.23
CA GLU A 34 17.78 -9.73 -54.15
C GLU A 34 18.73 -10.69 -54.87
N GLU A 35 19.30 -11.68 -54.17
CA GLU A 35 19.70 -12.93 -54.83
C GLU A 35 19.89 -14.07 -53.83
N LYS A 36 18.86 -14.92 -53.67
CA LYS A 36 18.90 -16.39 -53.43
C LYS A 36 17.58 -16.91 -52.84
N LYS A 37 16.50 -16.67 -53.57
CA LYS A 37 15.32 -17.53 -53.57
C LYS A 37 15.47 -18.47 -54.77
N LYS A 38 15.94 -19.70 -54.56
CA LYS A 38 15.72 -20.91 -55.41
C LYS A 38 16.76 -21.99 -55.08
N ARG A 39 16.43 -22.87 -54.13
CA ARG A 39 16.65 -24.33 -54.19
C ARG A 39 16.19 -24.98 -52.88
N LYS A 40 15.51 -26.12 -53.02
CA LYS A 40 14.87 -26.97 -51.99
C LYS A 40 13.48 -26.53 -51.51
N ARG A 41 12.53 -26.58 -52.45
CA ARG A 41 11.28 -27.34 -52.24
C ARG A 41 11.62 -28.83 -52.39
N GLU A 42 10.85 -29.68 -51.73
CA GLU A 42 10.93 -31.16 -51.63
C GLU A 42 11.67 -31.60 -50.36
N ASP A 43 10.89 -31.77 -49.28
CA ASP A 43 10.55 -33.10 -48.74
C ASP A 43 9.37 -32.94 -47.77
N GLU A 44 8.22 -33.48 -48.17
CA GLU A 44 7.05 -33.70 -47.32
C GLU A 44 7.20 -35.01 -46.52
N ALA A 45 6.43 -35.09 -45.43
CA ALA A 45 6.01 -36.29 -44.69
C ALA A 45 6.90 -36.79 -43.53
N GLU A 46 6.48 -36.45 -42.31
CA GLU A 46 6.14 -37.36 -41.20
C GLU A 46 5.99 -36.51 -39.91
N GLU A 47 4.77 -36.11 -39.58
CA GLU A 47 3.96 -36.75 -38.53
C GLU A 47 4.57 -36.60 -37.12
N LYS A 48 4.03 -35.64 -36.35
CA LYS A 48 3.51 -35.86 -34.98
C LYS A 48 2.98 -34.57 -34.34
N THR A 49 1.66 -34.57 -34.14
CA THR A 49 0.94 -33.99 -32.99
C THR A 49 1.34 -32.59 -32.49
N LYS A 50 0.61 -31.57 -32.93
CA LYS A 50 0.38 -30.35 -32.13
C LYS A 50 -1.11 -30.21 -31.81
N PRO A 51 -1.59 -30.70 -30.65
CA PRO A 51 -2.84 -30.23 -30.09
C PRO A 51 -2.56 -29.07 -29.13
N GLY A 52 -3.27 -27.96 -29.35
CA GLY A 52 -3.63 -27.01 -28.29
C GLY A 52 -2.51 -26.13 -27.76
N ALA A 53 -2.30 -24.98 -28.41
CA ALA A 53 -1.84 -23.78 -27.71
C ALA A 53 -2.96 -23.33 -26.75
N SER A 54 -3.08 -24.00 -25.61
CA SER A 54 -3.86 -23.55 -24.45
C SER A 54 -2.89 -23.32 -23.28
N SER A 55 -1.93 -22.44 -23.47
CA SER A 55 -1.41 -21.66 -22.36
C SER A 55 -1.97 -20.25 -22.57
N GLU A 56 -3.15 -20.01 -22.00
CA GLU A 56 -3.39 -18.68 -21.45
C GLU A 56 -2.20 -18.41 -20.53
N ASP A 57 -1.21 -17.70 -21.06
CA ASP A 57 -0.19 -17.05 -20.25
C ASP A 57 -0.96 -16.09 -19.35
N LYS A 58 -1.40 -16.60 -18.18
CA LYS A 58 -1.73 -15.77 -17.04
C LYS A 58 -0.46 -15.02 -16.73
N LYS A 59 -0.27 -13.87 -17.38
CA LYS A 59 0.73 -12.87 -16.99
C LYS A 59 0.48 -12.64 -15.51
N GLU A 60 1.30 -13.26 -14.67
CA GLU A 60 1.18 -13.07 -13.24
C GLU A 60 1.34 -11.58 -12.99
N SER A 61 0.33 -10.98 -12.34
CA SER A 61 0.40 -9.59 -11.96
C SER A 61 1.70 -9.36 -11.19
N PRO A 62 2.48 -8.33 -11.56
CA PRO A 62 3.75 -8.07 -10.90
C PRO A 62 3.54 -7.92 -9.39
N VAL A 63 4.44 -8.54 -8.63
CA VAL A 63 4.43 -8.49 -7.17
C VAL A 63 5.26 -7.31 -6.71
N PHE A 64 4.67 -6.46 -5.88
CA PHE A 64 5.35 -5.32 -5.28
C PHE A 64 5.45 -5.49 -3.77
N TYR A 65 6.60 -5.14 -3.21
CA TYR A 65 6.80 -5.08 -1.77
C TYR A 65 7.17 -3.65 -1.38
N GLY A 66 6.69 -3.21 -0.23
CA GLY A 66 7.12 -1.93 0.31
C GLY A 66 6.43 -1.57 1.61
N GLN A 67 6.91 -0.49 2.20
CA GLN A 67 6.34 0.07 3.41
C GLN A 67 5.11 0.91 3.06
N VAL A 68 4.04 0.76 3.83
CA VAL A 68 2.86 1.61 3.78
C VAL A 68 3.26 3.02 4.22
N GLU A 69 2.86 4.01 3.43
CA GLU A 69 3.06 5.43 3.70
C GLU A 69 1.74 6.12 4.04
N ALA A 70 0.67 5.77 3.34
CA ALA A 70 -0.67 6.30 3.57
C ALA A 70 -1.75 5.37 2.99
N VAL A 71 -2.97 5.55 3.50
CA VAL A 71 -4.18 4.87 3.01
C VAL A 71 -5.33 5.87 2.96
N GLN A 72 -6.07 5.87 1.86
CA GLN A 72 -7.28 6.67 1.68
C GLN A 72 -8.25 5.96 0.74
N GLY A 73 -9.44 5.62 1.22
CA GLY A 73 -10.42 4.88 0.43
C GLY A 73 -9.84 3.55 -0.07
N THR A 74 -9.82 3.37 -1.38
CA THR A 74 -9.23 2.21 -2.08
C THR A 74 -7.81 2.45 -2.59
N THR A 75 -7.21 3.60 -2.25
CA THR A 75 -5.85 3.96 -2.64
C THR A 75 -4.88 3.71 -1.50
N LEU A 76 -3.82 2.96 -1.80
CA LEU A 76 -2.74 2.57 -0.92
C LEU A 76 -1.42 3.15 -1.46
N TRP A 77 -0.71 3.93 -0.64
CA TRP A 77 0.61 4.45 -0.98
C TRP A 77 1.69 3.56 -0.38
N VAL A 78 2.54 2.99 -1.24
CA VAL A 78 3.61 2.06 -0.86
C VAL A 78 4.86 2.38 -1.68
N ALA A 79 5.98 2.64 -0.99
CA ALA A 79 7.28 2.96 -1.61
C ALA A 79 7.20 4.03 -2.71
N GLY A 80 6.53 5.15 -2.41
CA GLY A 80 6.31 6.27 -3.33
C GLY A 80 5.31 6.02 -4.46
N ARG A 81 4.59 4.89 -4.48
CA ARG A 81 3.61 4.55 -5.52
C ARG A 81 2.19 4.55 -4.96
N ALA A 82 1.26 5.18 -5.68
CA ALA A 82 -0.16 5.07 -5.41
C ALA A 82 -0.75 3.85 -6.15
N LEU A 83 -1.29 2.89 -5.41
CA LEU A 83 -1.87 1.66 -5.92
C LEU A 83 -3.35 1.61 -5.57
N ARG A 84 -4.20 1.27 -6.56
CA ARG A 84 -5.62 1.01 -6.31
C ARG A 84 -5.79 -0.47 -5.99
N VAL A 85 -6.32 -0.75 -4.82
CA VAL A 85 -6.43 -2.12 -4.28
C VAL A 85 -7.81 -2.34 -3.69
N GLU A 86 -8.26 -3.59 -3.70
CA GLU A 86 -9.53 -4.02 -3.16
C GLU A 86 -9.24 -5.09 -2.11
N SER A 87 -8.82 -4.63 -0.92
CA SER A 87 -8.48 -5.50 0.19
C SER A 87 -9.30 -5.14 1.43
N PRO A 88 -9.89 -6.13 2.13
CA PRO A 88 -10.57 -5.90 3.40
C PRO A 88 -9.60 -5.44 4.50
N LEU A 89 -8.28 -5.54 4.26
CA LEU A 89 -7.25 -5.10 5.19
C LEU A 89 -7.02 -3.59 5.17
N LEU A 90 -7.46 -2.89 4.12
CA LEU A 90 -7.23 -1.44 3.95
C LEU A 90 -7.50 -0.60 5.20
N PRO A 91 -8.62 -0.79 5.93
CA PRO A 91 -8.89 -0.02 7.14
C PRO A 91 -7.87 -0.25 8.26
N TYR A 92 -7.15 -1.36 8.26
CA TYR A 92 -6.19 -1.71 9.31
C TYR A 92 -4.75 -1.33 8.95
N LEU A 93 -4.48 -0.95 7.70
CA LEU A 93 -3.13 -0.61 7.27
C LEU A 93 -2.72 0.77 7.81
N VAL A 94 -1.53 0.82 8.44
CA VAL A 94 -0.93 2.05 8.97
C VAL A 94 0.49 2.24 8.43
N PRO A 95 1.02 3.48 8.43
CA PRO A 95 2.36 3.73 7.95
C PRO A 95 3.40 2.96 8.76
N GLY A 96 4.41 2.37 8.11
CA GLY A 96 5.39 1.50 8.77
C GLY A 96 5.18 0.02 8.55
N MET A 97 3.96 -0.43 8.25
CA MET A 97 3.71 -1.80 7.85
C MET A 97 4.42 -2.12 6.54
N VAL A 98 4.97 -3.32 6.40
CA VAL A 98 5.45 -3.84 5.10
C VAL A 98 4.38 -4.74 4.52
N VAL A 99 4.00 -4.46 3.28
CA VAL A 99 2.98 -5.21 2.56
C VAL A 99 3.53 -5.74 1.24
N GLN A 100 2.92 -6.84 0.80
CA GLN A 100 3.01 -7.36 -0.54
C GLN A 100 1.73 -7.01 -1.28
N VAL A 101 1.84 -6.47 -2.50
CA VAL A 101 0.72 -6.17 -3.38
C VAL A 101 0.87 -7.02 -4.65
N LYS A 102 -0.13 -7.84 -4.97
CA LYS A 102 -0.19 -8.66 -6.19
C LYS A 102 -1.50 -8.36 -6.91
N GLY A 103 -1.44 -7.50 -7.93
CA GLY A 103 -2.66 -6.96 -8.56
C GLY A 103 -3.51 -6.18 -7.55
N PRO A 104 -4.82 -6.47 -7.39
CA PRO A 104 -5.68 -5.79 -6.42
C PRO A 104 -5.51 -6.30 -4.97
N SER A 105 -4.81 -7.42 -4.78
CA SER A 105 -4.68 -8.10 -3.48
C SER A 105 -3.53 -7.53 -2.66
N VAL A 106 -3.74 -7.43 -1.35
CA VAL A 106 -2.73 -6.95 -0.39
C VAL A 106 -2.57 -7.98 0.74
N THR A 107 -1.32 -8.34 1.02
CA THR A 107 -0.93 -9.22 2.13
C THR A 107 0.03 -8.46 3.05
N VAL A 108 -0.18 -8.54 4.37
CA VAL A 108 0.75 -7.95 5.34
C VAL A 108 1.92 -8.90 5.54
N VAL A 109 3.12 -8.43 5.24
CA VAL A 109 4.38 -9.18 5.39
C VAL A 109 5.00 -8.90 6.75
N ASN A 110 5.05 -7.62 7.14
CA ASN A 110 5.48 -7.21 8.47
C ASN A 110 4.49 -6.18 9.03
N PRO A 111 3.74 -6.50 10.08
CA PRO A 111 2.81 -5.55 10.68
C PRO A 111 3.52 -4.36 11.36
N GLY A 112 4.79 -4.47 11.77
CA GLY A 112 5.45 -3.45 12.60
C GLY A 112 4.79 -3.32 13.98
N ASN A 113 5.04 -2.23 14.72
CA ASN A 113 4.39 -1.98 16.01
C ASN A 113 3.24 -0.96 15.86
N TRP A 114 2.01 -1.45 15.88
CA TRP A 114 0.79 -0.65 15.76
C TRP A 114 -0.34 -1.19 16.63
N ALA A 115 -1.38 -0.40 16.79
CA ALA A 115 -2.62 -0.83 17.38
C ALA A 115 -3.82 -0.15 16.70
N TYR A 116 -4.96 -0.81 16.74
CA TYR A 116 -6.24 -0.30 16.27
C TYR A 116 -7.29 -0.46 17.36
N TYR A 117 -8.14 0.55 17.48
CA TYR A 117 -9.31 0.55 18.32
C TYR A 117 -10.53 0.96 17.49
N GLN A 118 -11.64 0.29 17.68
CA GLN A 118 -12.96 0.72 17.29
C GLN A 118 -13.87 0.67 18.51
N GLY A 119 -14.66 1.70 18.74
CA GLY A 119 -15.59 1.74 19.87
C GLY A 119 -15.88 3.16 20.34
N PRO A 120 -16.45 3.34 21.54
CA PRO A 120 -16.71 4.66 22.13
C PRO A 120 -15.46 5.52 22.27
N GLY A 121 -15.46 6.72 21.71
CA GLY A 121 -14.36 7.70 21.82
C GLY A 121 -14.10 8.15 23.24
N GLU A 122 -15.12 8.06 24.11
CA GLU A 122 -15.06 8.41 25.53
C GLU A 122 -14.03 7.54 26.26
N ALA A 123 -13.89 6.28 25.87
CA ALA A 123 -12.92 5.35 26.45
C ALA A 123 -11.46 5.76 26.20
N LEU A 124 -11.23 6.60 25.19
CA LEU A 124 -9.92 7.10 24.77
C LEU A 124 -9.73 8.60 25.04
N GLY A 125 -10.74 9.28 25.59
CA GLY A 125 -10.73 10.74 25.74
C GLY A 125 -10.82 11.50 24.40
N LEU A 126 -11.35 10.87 23.35
CA LEU A 126 -11.46 11.44 21.99
C LEU A 126 -12.82 12.13 21.71
N GLY A 127 -13.62 12.34 22.76
CA GLY A 127 -14.97 12.93 22.66
C GLY A 127 -16.08 11.88 22.61
N ARG A 128 -17.31 12.32 22.37
CA ARG A 128 -18.49 11.45 22.39
C ARG A 128 -18.72 10.71 21.08
N GLY A 129 -19.21 9.47 21.18
CA GLY A 129 -19.64 8.66 20.04
C GLY A 129 -18.57 7.70 19.50
N PRO A 130 -18.93 6.86 18.51
CA PRO A 130 -18.04 5.83 17.99
C PRO A 130 -16.87 6.44 17.21
N VAL A 131 -15.69 5.88 17.41
CA VAL A 131 -14.46 6.23 16.70
C VAL A 131 -13.71 4.98 16.26
N ARG A 132 -12.86 5.18 15.25
CA ARG A 132 -11.77 4.29 14.89
C ARG A 132 -10.46 5.02 15.09
N ALA A 133 -9.54 4.44 15.85
CA ALA A 133 -8.28 5.05 16.20
C ALA A 133 -7.14 4.08 15.90
N TRP A 134 -6.03 4.62 15.41
CA TRP A 134 -4.82 3.87 15.08
C TRP A 134 -3.63 4.48 15.80
N TRP A 135 -2.79 3.64 16.37
CA TRP A 135 -1.51 4.03 16.94
C TRP A 135 -0.38 3.39 16.15
N LYS A 136 0.72 4.12 16.05
CA LYS A 136 1.98 3.64 15.53
C LYS A 136 3.05 3.92 16.56
N GLU A 137 3.80 2.89 16.96
CA GLU A 137 4.91 3.03 17.92
C GLU A 137 4.48 3.76 19.23
N GLY A 138 3.24 3.54 19.67
CA GLY A 138 2.68 4.16 20.89
C GLY A 138 2.12 5.58 20.70
N VAL A 139 2.25 6.18 19.52
CA VAL A 139 1.72 7.51 19.21
C VAL A 139 0.41 7.39 18.44
N LEU A 140 -0.61 8.14 18.85
CA LEU A 140 -1.89 8.21 18.13
C LEU A 140 -1.65 8.80 16.73
N TRP A 141 -1.84 7.98 15.70
CA TRP A 141 -1.54 8.32 14.32
C TRP A 141 -2.75 8.91 13.59
N ARG A 142 -3.93 8.30 13.77
CA ARG A 142 -5.15 8.69 13.06
C ARG A 142 -6.37 8.39 13.90
N VAL A 143 -7.38 9.26 13.78
CA VAL A 143 -8.71 9.06 14.34
C VAL A 143 -9.74 9.38 13.27
N TRP A 144 -10.68 8.47 13.05
CA TRP A 144 -11.84 8.67 12.20
C TRP A 144 -13.12 8.51 13.00
N PRO A 145 -14.13 9.37 12.78
CA PRO A 145 -15.44 9.20 13.39
C PRO A 145 -16.15 7.95 12.82
N GLY A 146 -17.07 7.40 13.59
CA GLY A 146 -17.85 6.23 13.24
C GLY A 146 -17.15 4.90 13.54
N GLY A 147 -17.80 3.81 13.13
CA GLY A 147 -17.38 2.45 13.40
C GLY A 147 -18.60 1.55 13.59
N SER A 148 -18.38 0.23 13.73
CA SER A 148 -19.43 -0.65 14.21
C SER A 148 -19.73 -0.35 15.70
N GLN A 149 -20.94 -0.71 16.14
CA GLN A 149 -21.36 -0.64 17.55
C GLN A 149 -20.52 -1.53 18.48
N GLU A 150 -19.75 -2.44 17.89
CA GLU A 150 -18.87 -3.34 18.61
C GLU A 150 -17.56 -2.65 18.97
N THR A 151 -17.13 -2.85 20.22
CA THR A 151 -15.81 -2.42 20.65
C THR A 151 -14.78 -3.49 20.32
N LEU A 152 -13.82 -3.15 19.46
CA LEU A 152 -12.79 -4.02 18.93
C LEU A 152 -11.41 -3.40 19.15
N VAL A 153 -10.44 -4.23 19.48
CA VAL A 153 -9.04 -3.85 19.60
C VAL A 153 -8.19 -4.82 18.81
N VAL A 154 -7.28 -4.31 17.97
CA VAL A 154 -6.21 -5.10 17.38
C VAL A 154 -4.89 -4.57 17.89
N ALA A 155 -4.11 -5.40 18.57
CA ALA A 155 -2.80 -5.01 19.07
C ALA A 155 -1.92 -6.24 19.27
N ARG A 156 -0.62 -5.99 19.46
CA ARG A 156 0.36 -7.02 19.80
C ARG A 156 0.50 -7.10 21.32
N PHE A 157 0.52 -8.32 21.84
CA PHE A 157 0.88 -8.62 23.22
C PHE A 157 2.26 -9.28 23.24
N GLU A 158 3.21 -8.68 23.95
CA GLU A 158 4.61 -9.13 24.01
C GLU A 158 5.21 -8.77 25.36
N HIS A 159 6.03 -9.64 25.95
CA HIS A 159 6.67 -9.42 27.26
C HIS A 159 5.69 -9.03 28.37
N GLY A 160 4.48 -9.57 28.33
CA GLY A 160 3.45 -9.31 29.35
C GLY A 160 2.69 -8.00 29.18
N VAL A 161 2.88 -7.24 28.10
CA VAL A 161 2.23 -5.93 27.87
C VAL A 161 1.57 -5.84 26.50
N TRP A 162 0.47 -5.07 26.43
CA TRP A 162 -0.14 -4.65 25.17
C TRP A 162 0.66 -3.48 24.58
N LEU A 163 1.11 -3.64 23.34
CA LEU A 163 1.88 -2.62 22.63
C LEU A 163 0.97 -1.62 21.91
N GLY A 164 1.41 -0.36 21.87
CA GLY A 164 0.77 0.68 21.07
C GLY A 164 -0.55 1.22 21.61
N LEU A 165 -1.06 0.73 22.74
CA LEU A 165 -2.35 1.13 23.31
C LEU A 165 -2.19 1.95 24.59
N PRO A 166 -3.14 2.86 24.89
CA PRO A 166 -3.20 3.50 26.19
C PRO A 166 -3.54 2.48 27.29
N LYS A 167 -2.89 2.63 28.45
CA LYS A 167 -3.09 1.75 29.62
C LYS A 167 -4.50 1.81 30.22
N SER A 168 -5.30 2.80 29.82
CA SER A 168 -6.68 2.97 30.30
C SER A 168 -7.65 1.92 29.75
N LEU A 169 -7.30 1.23 28.66
CA LEU A 169 -8.18 0.20 28.09
C LEU A 169 -8.17 -1.06 28.97
N PRO A 170 -9.34 -1.56 29.41
CA PRO A 170 -9.44 -2.74 30.27
C PRO A 170 -9.24 -4.03 29.47
N LEU A 171 -8.01 -4.25 28.98
CA LEU A 171 -7.65 -5.44 28.20
C LEU A 171 -7.12 -6.54 29.12
N GLY A 172 -7.76 -7.71 29.05
CA GLY A 172 -7.26 -8.91 29.70
C GLY A 172 -5.93 -9.38 29.10
N LYS A 173 -5.20 -10.23 29.83
CA LYS A 173 -4.00 -10.90 29.33
C LYS A 173 -4.40 -12.05 28.40
N PRO A 174 -3.93 -12.09 27.14
CA PRO A 174 -4.19 -13.22 26.24
C PRO A 174 -3.36 -14.45 26.65
N PRO A 175 -3.71 -15.66 26.14
CA PRO A 175 -3.05 -16.90 26.54
C PRO A 175 -1.60 -17.02 26.06
N ILE A 176 -1.27 -16.41 24.92
CA ILE A 176 0.08 -16.41 24.33
C ILE A 176 0.46 -15.02 23.81
N GLU A 177 1.75 -14.81 23.59
CA GLU A 177 2.26 -13.61 22.92
C GLU A 177 1.89 -13.62 21.42
N GLY A 178 1.79 -12.44 20.82
CA GLY A 178 1.47 -12.27 19.40
C GLY A 178 0.42 -11.21 19.13
N TRP A 179 -0.14 -11.24 17.91
CA TRP A 179 -1.20 -10.35 17.46
C TRP A 179 -2.57 -10.88 17.85
N TRP A 180 -3.41 -10.01 18.38
CA TRP A 180 -4.75 -10.37 18.83
C TRP A 180 -5.78 -9.38 18.32
N LEU A 181 -6.92 -9.94 17.88
CA LEU A 181 -8.18 -9.21 17.74
C LEU A 181 -9.02 -9.51 19.00
N VAL A 182 -9.24 -8.50 19.82
CA VAL A 182 -9.99 -8.58 21.07
C VAL A 182 -11.31 -7.85 20.90
N ARG A 183 -12.42 -8.55 21.10
CA ARG A 183 -13.73 -7.91 21.25
C ARG A 183 -13.95 -7.59 22.72
N LEU A 184 -14.15 -6.30 23.01
CA LEU A 184 -14.54 -5.85 24.34
C LEU A 184 -16.07 -5.91 24.43
N THR A 185 -16.59 -6.86 25.19
CA THR A 185 -17.99 -6.87 25.59
C THR A 185 -18.18 -5.84 26.69
N GLY A 186 -19.15 -4.95 26.49
CA GLY A 186 -19.34 -3.73 27.28
C GLY A 186 -19.04 -3.91 28.76
N SER A 187 -17.90 -3.37 29.19
CA SER A 187 -17.76 -2.97 30.59
C SER A 187 -18.84 -1.93 30.80
N LYS A 188 -19.91 -2.30 31.51
CA LYS A 188 -20.83 -1.32 32.07
C LYS A 188 -19.95 -0.33 32.84
N VAL A 189 -19.86 0.89 32.34
CA VAL A 189 -19.49 2.03 33.17
C VAL A 189 -20.55 2.03 34.26
N LYS A 190 -20.16 1.63 35.46
CA LYS A 190 -20.98 1.85 36.66
C LYS A 190 -20.90 3.31 37.03
#